data_AF-A0A8S8YN40-F1
#
_entry.id   AF-A0A8S8YN40-F1
#
_cell.length_a   1.000
_cell.length_b   1.000
_cell.length_c   1.000
_cell.angle_alpha   90.00
_cell.angle_beta   90.00
_cell.angle_gamma   90.00
#
_symmetry.space_group_name_H-M   'P 1'
#
loop_
_entity.id
_entity.type
_entity.pdbx_description
1 polymer ?
#
loop_
_entity_poly.entity_id
_entity_poly.type
_entity_poly.pdbx_seq_one_letter_code
_entity_poly.pdbx_strand_id
1 'polypeptide(L)'
;MSVGLFSGCFKVLFVGDRFGKTQVSTDEAPPLADLRTIRWLDILLLMGVSIGFFVYQVQKATRLVMIGAPDSRFDSWGPRVREFVVGWLGQKKVLRDRVAGTMHVLMFWGFLMLASDMFDLATANAFSGKLLPDVLVGPWNGMVELGYTMALIGCVSALIRRLVFTPEKLKGKSQLEGNVILLLIFTITTTSFMVESKEDPSAFWEPIGYQFSPYGLSDSTVVAAYWLHMLAISVFLFLSLF
;
A
#
# COMPACT_ATOMS: atom_id res chain seq x y z
N MET A 1 -13.29 -7.41 14.63
CA MET A 1 -12.14 -6.51 14.82
C MET A 1 -11.21 -6.77 13.65
N SER A 2 -11.26 -5.93 12.63
CA SER A 2 -10.19 -5.88 11.64
C SER A 2 -9.68 -4.45 11.74
N VAL A 3 -8.46 -4.25 12.23
CA VAL A 3 -7.69 -3.05 11.90
C VAL A 3 -6.24 -3.48 11.82
N GLY A 4 -5.65 -3.12 10.69
CA GLY A 4 -4.40 -3.62 10.18
C GLY A 4 -4.59 -4.97 9.47
N LEU A 5 -4.67 -4.93 8.13
CA LEU A 5 -4.40 -6.10 7.24
C LEU A 5 -3.16 -6.88 7.70
N PHE A 6 -2.24 -6.19 8.38
CA PHE A 6 -0.98 -6.69 8.88
C PHE A 6 -1.01 -7.15 10.34
N SER A 7 -1.99 -6.78 11.18
CA SER A 7 -2.11 -7.28 12.56
C SER A 7 -2.46 -8.78 12.58
N GLY A 8 -3.31 -9.14 11.63
CA GLY A 8 -3.70 -10.48 11.30
C GLY A 8 -2.59 -11.34 10.68
N CYS A 9 -1.89 -10.82 9.68
CA CYS A 9 -0.75 -11.51 9.10
C CYS A 9 0.46 -11.58 10.06
N PHE A 10 0.59 -10.63 11.00
CA PHE A 10 1.49 -10.76 12.15
C PHE A 10 1.07 -11.95 13.01
N LYS A 11 -0.23 -12.16 13.25
CA LYS A 11 -0.74 -13.42 13.82
C LYS A 11 -0.45 -14.62 12.92
N VAL A 12 -0.59 -14.60 11.60
CA VAL A 12 -0.25 -15.75 10.73
C VAL A 12 1.25 -16.07 10.73
N LEU A 13 2.13 -15.06 10.80
CA LEU A 13 3.57 -15.23 11.05
C LEU A 13 3.88 -15.77 12.47
N PHE A 14 2.89 -15.71 13.37
CA PHE A 14 2.95 -16.17 14.76
C PHE A 14 2.14 -17.44 15.06
N VAL A 15 1.14 -17.81 14.25
CA VAL A 15 0.14 -18.84 14.55
C VAL A 15 0.49 -20.09 13.74
N GLY A 16 1.54 -20.74 14.22
CA GLY A 16 1.51 -22.20 14.37
C GLY A 16 0.62 -22.64 15.55
N ASP A 17 -0.19 -21.75 16.13
CA ASP A 17 -0.94 -21.96 17.38
C ASP A 17 -2.39 -22.43 17.18
N ARG A 18 -2.74 -22.96 16.00
CA ARG A 18 -3.99 -23.72 15.79
C ARG A 18 -3.77 -25.23 15.71
N PHE A 19 -2.53 -25.71 15.88
CA PHE A 19 -2.25 -27.13 16.02
C PHE A 19 -1.56 -27.44 17.36
N GLY A 20 -2.37 -28.00 18.26
CA GLY A 20 -1.88 -28.89 19.29
C GLY A 20 -1.26 -28.21 20.50
N LYS A 21 -1.98 -28.33 21.62
CA LYS A 21 -1.35 -28.59 22.91
C LYS A 21 -0.45 -29.82 22.76
N THR A 22 0.78 -29.63 22.32
CA THR A 22 1.84 -30.62 22.43
C THR A 22 2.98 -29.90 23.10
N GLN A 23 3.09 -30.16 24.40
CA GLN A 23 4.27 -29.90 25.22
C GLN A 23 5.47 -30.53 24.51
N VAL A 24 6.16 -29.76 23.66
CA VAL A 24 7.48 -30.14 23.18
C VAL A 24 8.45 -29.76 24.28
N SER A 25 8.97 -30.79 24.94
CA SER A 25 9.99 -30.76 25.97
C SER A 25 11.15 -29.83 25.60
N THR A 26 11.60 -29.07 26.58
CA THR A 26 12.52 -27.92 26.50
C THR A 26 13.96 -28.19 26.10
N ASP A 27 14.33 -29.37 25.60
CA ASP A 27 15.76 -29.74 25.53
C ASP A 27 16.33 -30.04 24.13
N GLU A 28 15.56 -30.09 23.04
CA GLU A 28 16.11 -30.25 21.67
C GLU A 28 15.29 -29.51 20.57
N ALA A 29 15.14 -28.19 20.69
CA ALA A 29 14.54 -27.39 19.63
C ALA A 29 15.64 -26.78 18.71
N PRO A 30 15.68 -27.07 17.39
CA PRO A 30 16.42 -26.21 16.47
C PRO A 30 15.83 -24.79 16.57
N PRO A 31 16.61 -23.73 16.27
CA PRO A 31 16.35 -22.40 16.75
C PRO A 31 15.26 -21.73 15.90
N LEU A 32 14.01 -22.16 16.03
CA LEU A 32 12.86 -21.55 15.38
C LEU A 32 12.68 -20.09 15.83
N ALA A 33 13.13 -19.75 17.05
CA ALA A 33 13.23 -18.36 17.51
C ALA A 33 14.24 -17.52 16.71
N ASP A 34 15.35 -18.14 16.28
CA ASP A 34 16.38 -17.49 15.47
C ASP A 34 15.89 -17.28 14.04
N LEU A 35 15.26 -18.28 13.43
CA LEU A 35 14.61 -18.14 12.11
C LEU A 35 13.51 -17.07 12.09
N ARG A 36 12.73 -16.94 13.17
CA ARG A 36 11.74 -15.86 13.29
C ARG A 36 12.42 -14.50 13.40
N THR A 37 13.49 -14.39 14.19
CA THR A 37 14.27 -13.15 14.36
C THR A 37 14.96 -12.73 13.07
N ILE A 38 15.56 -13.67 12.33
CA ILE A 38 16.18 -13.45 11.02
C ILE A 38 15.17 -12.83 10.05
N ARG A 39 13.94 -13.37 9.99
CA ARG A 39 12.88 -12.83 9.12
C ARG A 39 12.46 -11.40 9.47
N TRP A 40 12.47 -11.01 10.75
CA TRP A 40 12.19 -9.62 11.16
C TRP A 40 13.31 -8.66 10.76
N LEU A 41 14.56 -9.10 10.92
CA LEU A 41 15.73 -8.31 10.51
C LEU A 41 15.72 -8.06 9.00
N ASP A 42 15.31 -9.05 8.19
CA ASP A 42 15.20 -8.90 6.74
C ASP A 42 14.18 -7.81 6.35
N ILE A 43 13.01 -7.79 6.99
CA ILE A 43 11.98 -6.78 6.73
C ILE A 43 12.44 -5.39 7.17
N LEU A 44 13.04 -5.29 8.37
CA LEU A 44 13.55 -4.02 8.90
C LEU A 44 14.67 -3.46 8.02
N LEU A 45 15.57 -4.32 7.54
CA LEU A 45 16.64 -3.93 6.63
C LEU A 45 16.07 -3.47 5.28
N LEU A 46 15.21 -4.27 4.65
CA LEU A 46 14.61 -3.97 3.36
C LEU A 46 13.82 -2.66 3.40
N MET A 47 12.95 -2.50 4.40
CA MET A 47 12.13 -1.31 4.57
C MET A 47 12.98 -0.10 4.97
N GLY A 48 13.93 -0.28 5.87
CA GLY A 48 14.85 0.78 6.31
C GLY A 48 15.69 1.35 5.18
N VAL A 49 16.25 0.48 4.33
CA VAL A 49 17.01 0.90 3.13
C VAL A 49 16.09 1.63 2.14
N SER A 50 14.90 1.10 1.88
CA SER A 50 13.96 1.68 0.92
C SER A 50 13.46 3.06 1.37
N ILE A 51 13.08 3.19 2.65
CA ILE A 51 12.66 4.47 3.24
C ILE A 51 13.83 5.46 3.27
N GLY A 52 15.02 5.01 3.69
CA GLY A 52 16.22 5.87 3.71
C GLY A 52 16.54 6.44 2.33
N PHE A 53 16.46 5.61 1.30
CA PHE A 53 16.64 6.05 -0.08
C PHE A 53 15.52 6.99 -0.56
N PHE A 54 14.25 6.67 -0.26
CA PHE A 54 13.12 7.54 -0.58
C PHE A 54 13.26 8.93 0.05
N VAL A 55 13.64 9.00 1.32
CA VAL A 55 13.88 10.27 2.04
C VAL A 55 15.04 11.04 1.40
N TYR A 56 16.14 10.36 1.06
CA TYR A 56 17.26 11.00 0.36
C TYR A 56 16.83 11.64 -0.98
N GLN A 57 16.02 10.92 -1.76
CA GLN A 57 15.51 11.40 -3.05
C GLN A 57 14.54 12.58 -2.87
N VAL A 58 13.64 12.53 -1.88
CA VAL A 58 12.75 13.65 -1.52
C VAL A 58 13.54 14.86 -1.06
N GLN A 59 14.60 14.68 -0.26
CA GLN A 59 15.48 15.78 0.15
C GLN A 59 16.19 16.42 -1.04
N LYS A 60 16.66 15.61 -1.99
CA LYS A 60 17.28 16.10 -3.23
C LYS A 60 16.30 16.90 -4.08
N ALA A 61 15.09 16.37 -4.29
CA ALA A 61 14.03 17.07 -5.02
C ALA A 61 13.63 18.38 -4.31
N THR A 62 13.50 18.35 -2.98
CA THR A 62 13.18 19.54 -2.18
C THR A 62 14.29 20.58 -2.27
N ARG A 63 15.57 20.18 -2.20
CA ARG A 63 16.71 21.08 -2.41
C ARG A 63 16.68 21.74 -3.79
N LEU A 64 16.36 20.99 -4.84
CA LEU A 64 16.22 21.53 -6.20
C LEU A 64 15.08 22.56 -6.29
N VAL A 65 13.93 22.29 -5.67
CA VAL A 65 12.81 23.24 -5.61
C VAL A 65 13.17 24.49 -4.82
N MET A 66 13.94 24.35 -3.73
CA MET A 66 14.38 25.47 -2.89
C MET A 66 15.43 26.38 -3.55
N ILE A 67 16.08 25.96 -4.65
CA ILE A 67 16.95 26.82 -5.47
C ILE A 67 16.13 27.80 -6.32
N GLY A 68 14.81 27.57 -6.45
CA GLY A 68 13.90 28.48 -7.14
C GLY A 68 13.86 29.89 -6.53
N ALA A 69 13.26 30.83 -7.26
CA ALA A 69 13.16 32.23 -6.86
C ALA A 69 12.51 32.39 -5.46
N PRO A 70 12.95 33.37 -4.65
CA PRO A 70 12.33 33.64 -3.36
C PRO A 70 10.86 34.07 -3.56
N ASP A 71 9.94 33.24 -3.07
CA ASP A 71 8.49 33.50 -3.05
C ASP A 71 8.05 33.86 -1.61
N SER A 72 7.19 34.85 -1.45
CA SER A 72 6.59 35.20 -0.16
C SER A 72 5.57 34.14 0.25
N ARG A 73 6.05 33.10 0.94
CA ARG A 73 5.27 31.87 1.24
C ARG A 73 4.01 32.08 2.10
N PHE A 74 3.96 33.19 2.84
CA PHE A 74 2.87 33.52 3.76
C PHE A 74 1.92 34.60 3.24
N ASP A 75 2.19 35.16 2.05
CA ASP A 75 1.29 36.12 1.44
C ASP A 75 0.31 35.38 0.53
N SER A 76 -1.00 35.65 0.68
CA SER A 76 -2.12 35.01 -0.05
C SER A 76 -2.42 33.52 0.26
N TRP A 77 -2.60 33.14 1.54
CA TRP A 77 -2.98 31.76 1.92
C TRP A 77 -4.28 31.26 1.26
N GLY A 78 -5.30 32.12 1.14
CA GLY A 78 -6.60 31.75 0.56
C GLY A 78 -6.53 31.24 -0.89
N PRO A 79 -6.00 32.04 -1.84
CA PRO A 79 -5.81 31.61 -3.22
C PRO A 79 -4.93 30.36 -3.35
N ARG A 80 -3.88 30.23 -2.53
CA ARG A 80 -2.96 29.08 -2.55
C ARG A 80 -3.63 27.80 -2.04
N VAL A 81 -4.41 27.87 -0.96
CA VAL A 81 -5.20 26.71 -0.47
C VAL A 81 -6.23 26.30 -1.51
N ARG A 82 -6.89 27.27 -2.15
CA ARG A 82 -7.83 26.95 -3.24
C ARG A 82 -7.12 26.24 -4.39
N GLU A 83 -5.97 26.72 -4.82
CA GLU A 83 -5.20 26.07 -5.90
C GLU A 83 -4.66 24.70 -5.47
N PHE A 84 -4.27 24.52 -4.20
CA PHE A 84 -3.91 23.23 -3.65
C PHE A 84 -5.10 22.25 -3.66
N VAL A 85 -6.26 22.66 -3.15
CA VAL A 85 -7.45 21.81 -3.11
C VAL A 85 -7.98 21.51 -4.52
N VAL A 86 -8.08 22.51 -5.40
CA VAL A 86 -8.63 22.30 -6.75
C VAL A 86 -7.61 21.67 -7.70
N GLY A 87 -6.35 22.08 -7.60
CA GLY A 87 -5.26 21.64 -8.47
C GLY A 87 -4.66 20.30 -8.05
N TRP A 88 -4.27 20.16 -6.78
CA TRP A 88 -3.63 18.95 -6.26
C TRP A 88 -4.65 17.89 -5.81
N LEU A 89 -5.60 18.20 -4.93
CA LEU A 89 -6.65 17.22 -4.56
C LEU A 89 -7.63 16.96 -5.70
N GLY A 90 -8.08 18.02 -6.38
CA GLY A 90 -9.03 17.93 -7.49
C GLY A 90 -8.44 17.51 -8.83
N GLN A 91 -7.10 17.42 -8.94
CA GLN A 91 -6.38 16.96 -10.14
C GLN A 91 -6.84 17.65 -11.44
N LYS A 92 -7.27 18.93 -11.37
CA LYS A 92 -7.94 19.66 -12.46
C LYS A 92 -7.14 19.64 -13.78
N LYS A 93 -5.81 19.72 -13.70
CA LYS A 93 -4.93 19.74 -14.88
C LYS A 93 -4.84 18.38 -15.56
N VAL A 94 -4.87 17.30 -14.78
CA VAL A 94 -4.75 15.91 -15.26
C VAL A 94 -6.06 15.43 -15.89
N LEU A 95 -7.20 15.91 -15.38
CA LEU A 95 -8.53 15.65 -15.94
C LEU A 95 -8.81 16.29 -17.32
N ARG A 96 -7.85 17.07 -17.87
CA ARG A 96 -7.97 17.63 -19.22
C ARG A 96 -8.02 16.53 -20.30
N ASP A 97 -7.31 15.43 -20.09
CA ASP A 97 -7.53 14.17 -20.82
C ASP A 97 -8.46 13.32 -19.96
N ARG A 98 -9.75 13.20 -20.35
CA ARG A 98 -10.75 12.54 -19.51
C ARG A 98 -10.41 11.07 -19.26
N VAL A 99 -9.90 10.36 -20.26
CA VAL A 99 -9.63 8.92 -20.12
C VAL A 99 -8.41 8.71 -19.24
N ALA A 100 -7.26 9.29 -19.61
CA ALA A 100 -6.03 9.17 -18.84
C ALA A 100 -6.16 9.77 -17.43
N GLY A 101 -6.91 10.88 -17.33
CA GLY A 101 -7.12 11.60 -16.09
C GLY A 101 -7.98 10.82 -15.10
N THR A 102 -9.08 10.20 -15.53
CA THR A 102 -9.91 9.38 -14.63
C THR A 102 -9.11 8.21 -14.04
N MET A 103 -8.29 7.52 -14.85
CA MET A 103 -7.42 6.45 -14.33
C MET A 103 -6.43 6.98 -13.28
N HIS A 104 -5.85 8.15 -13.51
CA HIS A 104 -4.92 8.77 -12.57
C HIS A 104 -5.60 9.20 -11.27
N VAL A 105 -6.79 9.79 -11.35
CA VAL A 105 -7.57 10.19 -10.17
C VAL A 105 -7.96 8.98 -9.33
N LEU A 106 -8.37 7.88 -9.96
CA LEU A 106 -8.66 6.62 -9.25
C LEU A 106 -7.44 6.11 -8.49
N MET A 107 -6.27 6.07 -9.15
CA MET A 107 -5.02 5.67 -8.49
C MET A 107 -4.63 6.65 -7.38
N PHE A 108 -4.69 7.96 -7.61
CA PHE A 108 -4.31 8.98 -6.62
C PHE A 108 -5.14 8.87 -5.33
N TRP A 109 -6.46 8.83 -5.45
CA TRP A 109 -7.34 8.68 -4.28
C TRP A 109 -7.22 7.31 -3.63
N GLY A 110 -7.04 6.25 -4.43
CA GLY A 110 -6.73 4.93 -3.91
C GLY A 110 -5.47 4.94 -3.05
N PHE A 111 -4.37 5.50 -3.55
CA PHE A 111 -3.12 5.62 -2.80
C PHE A 111 -3.22 6.52 -1.56
N LEU A 112 -4.05 7.56 -1.61
CA LEU A 112 -4.26 8.42 -0.45
C LEU A 112 -4.93 7.67 0.70
N MET A 113 -5.91 6.80 0.40
CA MET A 113 -6.56 5.92 1.37
C MET A 113 -5.63 4.78 1.82
N LEU A 114 -4.84 4.21 0.91
CA LEU A 114 -3.80 3.22 1.26
C LEU A 114 -2.73 3.77 2.19
N ALA A 115 -2.34 5.03 2.00
CA ALA A 115 -1.35 5.69 2.84
C ALA A 115 -1.84 5.83 4.29
N SER A 116 -3.15 5.90 4.53
CA SER A 116 -3.69 5.93 5.89
C SER A 116 -3.57 4.56 6.59
N ASP A 117 -3.77 3.46 5.87
CA ASP A 117 -3.49 2.10 6.38
C ASP A 117 -1.99 1.90 6.67
N MET A 118 -1.12 2.37 5.78
CA MET A 118 0.32 2.33 5.98
C MET A 118 0.77 3.15 7.20
N PHE A 119 0.11 4.29 7.46
CA PHE A 119 0.34 5.10 8.66
C PHE A 119 -0.08 4.35 9.92
N ASP A 120 -1.24 3.69 9.92
CA ASP A 120 -1.68 2.89 11.06
C ASP A 120 -0.70 1.73 11.35
N LEU A 121 -0.24 1.04 10.29
CA LEU A 121 0.80 0.01 10.38
C LEU A 121 2.11 0.55 10.97
N ALA A 122 2.57 1.72 10.52
CA ALA A 122 3.78 2.35 11.04
C ALA A 122 3.68 2.69 12.53
N THR A 123 2.46 2.92 13.04
CA THR A 123 2.20 3.11 14.48
C THR A 123 1.95 1.80 15.24
N ALA A 124 2.22 0.64 14.62
CA ALA A 124 1.93 -0.68 15.18
C ALA A 124 0.46 -0.87 15.60
N ASN A 125 -0.47 -0.32 14.81
CA ASN A 125 -1.92 -0.30 15.09
C ASN A 125 -2.28 0.44 16.39
N ALA A 126 -1.40 1.31 16.91
CA ALA A 126 -1.72 2.11 18.09
C ALA A 126 -2.81 3.14 17.78
N PHE A 127 -2.85 3.66 16.55
CA PHE A 127 -3.86 4.62 16.13
C PHE A 127 -5.24 3.97 16.05
N SER A 128 -5.36 2.84 15.34
CA SER A 128 -6.62 2.10 15.28
C SER A 128 -7.05 1.40 16.57
N GLY A 129 -6.10 0.83 17.31
CA GLY A 129 -6.40 0.01 18.49
C GLY A 129 -6.57 0.79 19.79
N LYS A 130 -6.08 2.04 19.89
CA LYS A 130 -6.15 2.84 21.12
C LYS A 130 -6.75 4.23 20.95
N LEU A 131 -6.68 4.83 19.77
CA LEU A 131 -7.12 6.21 19.53
C LEU A 131 -8.43 6.30 18.75
N LEU A 132 -8.71 5.35 17.86
CA LEU A 132 -9.97 5.27 17.14
C LEU A 132 -11.06 4.65 18.03
N PRO A 133 -12.20 5.34 18.20
CA PRO A 133 -13.40 4.71 18.77
C PRO A 133 -13.81 3.50 17.95
N ASP A 134 -14.28 2.43 18.60
CA ASP A 134 -14.71 1.18 17.95
C ASP A 134 -15.74 1.39 16.82
N VAL A 135 -16.53 2.47 16.90
CA VAL A 135 -17.54 2.86 15.90
C VAL A 135 -16.89 3.31 14.58
N LEU A 136 -15.68 3.86 14.61
CA LEU A 136 -14.97 4.37 13.43
C LEU A 136 -14.06 3.33 12.77
N VAL A 137 -13.81 2.19 13.43
CA VAL A 137 -13.03 1.07 12.88
C VAL A 137 -13.67 0.50 11.61
N GLY A 138 -14.97 0.24 11.62
CA GLY A 138 -15.68 -0.26 10.44
C GLY A 138 -15.59 0.70 9.23
N PRO A 139 -15.98 1.98 9.37
CA PRO A 139 -15.81 2.99 8.34
C PRO A 139 -14.39 3.14 7.82
N TRP A 140 -13.39 3.01 8.70
CA TRP A 140 -11.98 3.04 8.31
C TRP A 140 -11.62 1.89 7.38
N ASN A 141 -11.98 0.65 7.73
CA ASN A 141 -11.72 -0.50 6.86
C ASN A 141 -12.42 -0.37 5.51
N GLY A 142 -13.68 0.10 5.50
CA GLY A 142 -14.39 0.34 4.24
C GLY A 142 -13.72 1.40 3.37
N MET A 143 -13.14 2.44 3.97
CA MET A 143 -12.33 3.42 3.24
C MET A 143 -11.06 2.79 2.66
N VAL A 144 -10.39 1.94 3.43
CA VAL A 144 -9.17 1.24 3.01
C VAL A 144 -9.46 0.24 1.88
N GLU A 145 -10.52 -0.58 2.00
CA GLU A 145 -10.93 -1.52 0.94
C GLU A 145 -11.35 -0.78 -0.33
N LEU A 146 -12.11 0.32 -0.20
CA LEU A 146 -12.42 1.21 -1.32
C LEU A 146 -11.12 1.72 -1.98
N GLY A 147 -10.13 2.08 -1.18
CA GLY A 147 -8.80 2.51 -1.63
C GLY A 147 -8.09 1.45 -2.48
N TYR A 148 -7.99 0.22 -1.97
CA TYR A 148 -7.43 -0.93 -2.71
C TYR A 148 -8.17 -1.16 -4.03
N THR A 149 -9.49 -1.10 -4.01
CA THR A 149 -10.36 -1.32 -5.17
C THR A 149 -10.18 -0.25 -6.23
N MET A 150 -10.19 1.03 -5.83
CA MET A 150 -9.99 2.16 -6.75
C MET A 150 -8.59 2.13 -7.37
N ALA A 151 -7.56 1.84 -6.57
CA ALA A 151 -6.19 1.70 -7.05
C ALA A 151 -6.06 0.53 -8.04
N LEU A 152 -6.68 -0.62 -7.75
CA LEU A 152 -6.69 -1.78 -8.64
C LEU A 152 -7.38 -1.48 -9.97
N ILE A 153 -8.59 -0.90 -9.95
CA ILE A 153 -9.32 -0.53 -11.18
C ILE A 153 -8.53 0.48 -12.00
N GLY A 154 -7.98 1.52 -11.37
CA GLY A 154 -7.15 2.52 -12.03
C GLY A 154 -5.90 1.90 -12.66
N CYS A 155 -5.23 1.00 -11.94
CA CYS A 155 -4.04 0.31 -12.40
C CYS A 155 -4.32 -0.65 -13.56
N VAL A 156 -5.35 -1.50 -13.46
CA VAL A 156 -5.74 -2.44 -14.52
C VAL A 156 -6.13 -1.68 -15.79
N SER A 157 -6.93 -0.62 -15.65
CA SER A 157 -7.30 0.24 -16.79
C SER A 157 -6.07 0.88 -17.44
N ALA A 158 -5.12 1.36 -16.62
CA ALA A 158 -3.87 1.93 -17.11
C ALA A 158 -3.00 0.89 -17.82
N LEU A 159 -2.89 -0.34 -17.29
CA LEU A 159 -2.18 -1.46 -17.91
C LEU A 159 -2.80 -1.85 -19.24
N ILE A 160 -4.13 -2.00 -19.32
CA ILE A 160 -4.84 -2.31 -20.56
C ILE A 160 -4.56 -1.24 -21.62
N ARG A 161 -4.64 0.04 -21.24
CA ARG A 161 -4.29 1.13 -22.16
C ARG A 161 -2.83 1.10 -22.62
N ARG A 162 -1.90 0.66 -21.77
CA ARG A 162 -0.46 0.63 -22.08
C ARG A 162 -0.07 -0.58 -22.92
N LEU A 163 -0.62 -1.76 -22.63
CA LEU A 163 -0.26 -3.04 -23.24
C LEU A 163 -1.11 -3.37 -24.48
N VAL A 164 -2.40 -3.05 -24.46
CA VAL A 164 -3.34 -3.40 -25.55
C VAL A 164 -3.58 -2.19 -26.47
N PHE A 165 -3.84 -1.02 -25.90
CA PHE A 165 -4.19 0.19 -26.67
C PHE A 165 -3.07 1.24 -26.69
N THR A 166 -1.81 0.81 -26.89
CA THR A 166 -0.63 1.67 -26.78
C THR A 166 -0.75 2.92 -27.66
N PRO A 167 -0.95 4.11 -27.08
CA PRO A 167 -1.07 5.36 -27.82
C PRO A 167 0.21 5.69 -28.59
N GLU A 168 0.09 6.32 -29.77
CA GLU A 168 1.25 6.73 -30.58
C GLU A 168 2.23 7.63 -29.81
N LYS A 169 1.73 8.43 -28.86
CA LYS A 169 2.55 9.27 -27.95
C LYS A 169 3.51 8.48 -27.05
N LEU A 170 3.31 7.17 -26.90
CA LEU A 170 4.12 6.26 -26.09
C LEU A 170 5.02 5.36 -26.94
N LYS A 171 4.80 5.28 -28.26
CA LYS A 171 5.65 4.54 -29.20
C LYS A 171 6.96 5.32 -29.42
N GLY A 172 8.03 4.95 -28.73
CA GLY A 172 9.36 5.54 -28.88
C GLY A 172 10.06 6.01 -27.60
N LYS A 173 9.39 5.94 -26.44
CA LYS A 173 10.01 6.18 -25.12
C LYS A 173 10.08 4.87 -24.32
N SER A 174 11.07 4.74 -23.45
CA SER A 174 11.14 3.60 -22.51
C SER A 174 9.87 3.58 -21.66
N GLN A 175 9.06 2.54 -21.85
CA GLN A 175 7.84 2.31 -21.06
C GLN A 175 8.11 1.35 -19.89
N LEU A 176 9.34 0.84 -19.75
CA LEU A 176 9.65 -0.24 -18.83
C LEU A 176 9.41 0.18 -17.39
N GLU A 177 9.93 1.32 -16.96
CA GLU A 177 9.77 1.82 -15.58
C GLU A 177 8.30 1.99 -15.20
N GLY A 178 7.50 2.65 -16.05
CA GLY A 178 6.07 2.82 -15.79
C GLY A 178 5.27 1.51 -15.81
N ASN A 179 5.67 0.52 -16.61
CA ASN A 179 5.02 -0.80 -16.60
C ASN A 179 5.39 -1.57 -15.33
N VAL A 180 6.65 -1.49 -14.90
CA VAL A 180 7.12 -2.09 -13.65
C VAL A 180 6.37 -1.48 -12.47
N ILE A 181 6.23 -0.15 -12.40
CA ILE A 181 5.46 0.51 -11.35
C ILE A 181 4.01 0.03 -11.36
N LEU A 182 3.34 -0.03 -12.51
CA LEU A 182 1.96 -0.54 -12.57
C LEU A 182 1.85 -2.01 -12.15
N LEU A 183 2.82 -2.86 -12.51
CA LEU A 183 2.85 -4.25 -12.06
C LEU A 183 3.08 -4.37 -10.54
N LEU A 184 3.89 -3.49 -9.96
CA LEU A 184 4.09 -3.42 -8.51
C LEU A 184 2.79 -3.01 -7.81
N ILE A 185 2.09 -2.00 -8.31
CA ILE A 185 0.79 -1.56 -7.77
C ILE A 185 -0.25 -2.68 -7.84
N PHE A 186 -0.32 -3.37 -8.98
CA PHE A 186 -1.19 -4.53 -9.15
C PHE A 186 -0.83 -5.64 -8.14
N THR A 187 0.46 -5.88 -7.93
CA THR A 187 0.93 -6.88 -6.96
C THR A 187 0.56 -6.50 -5.52
N ILE A 188 0.80 -5.23 -5.12
CA ILE A 188 0.47 -4.70 -3.79
C ILE A 188 -1.04 -4.86 -3.53
N THR A 189 -1.89 -4.40 -4.44
CA THR A 189 -3.35 -4.45 -4.28
C THR A 189 -3.91 -5.88 -4.26
N THR A 190 -3.44 -6.75 -5.13
CA THR A 190 -3.91 -8.16 -5.17
C THR A 190 -3.47 -8.96 -3.95
N THR A 191 -2.22 -8.80 -3.52
CA THR A 191 -1.72 -9.46 -2.30
C THR A 191 -2.41 -8.96 -1.03
N SER A 192 -2.83 -7.69 -0.98
CA SER A 192 -3.65 -7.18 0.13
C SER A 192 -4.99 -7.90 0.25
N PHE A 193 -5.76 -8.03 -0.84
CA PHE A 193 -7.02 -8.78 -0.81
C PHE A 193 -6.82 -10.26 -0.42
N MET A 194 -5.71 -10.87 -0.82
CA MET A 194 -5.38 -12.24 -0.42
C MET A 194 -5.12 -12.35 1.09
N VAL A 195 -4.40 -11.40 1.68
CA VAL A 195 -4.13 -11.37 3.12
C VAL A 195 -5.42 -11.09 3.89
N GLU A 196 -6.20 -10.11 3.45
CA GLU A 196 -7.48 -9.72 4.07
C GLU A 196 -8.51 -10.85 4.09
N SER A 197 -8.54 -11.71 3.06
CA SER A 197 -9.48 -12.85 2.99
C SER A 197 -9.37 -13.84 4.17
N LYS A 198 -8.24 -13.83 4.88
CA LYS A 198 -7.97 -14.69 6.05
C LYS A 198 -8.26 -14.03 7.40
N GLU A 199 -8.58 -12.74 7.42
CA GLU A 199 -8.69 -11.94 8.64
C GLU A 199 -10.14 -11.71 9.09
N ASP A 200 -11.00 -12.71 8.88
CA ASP A 200 -12.44 -12.65 9.19
C ASP A 200 -13.10 -11.33 8.74
N PRO A 201 -13.03 -11.00 7.42
CA PRO A 201 -13.48 -9.72 6.90
C PRO A 201 -14.98 -9.50 7.11
N SER A 202 -15.34 -8.26 7.41
CA SER A 202 -16.74 -7.85 7.57
C SER A 202 -17.46 -7.81 6.22
N ALA A 203 -18.57 -8.52 6.06
CA ALA A 203 -19.36 -8.48 4.81
C ALA A 203 -19.87 -7.08 4.42
N PHE A 204 -19.98 -6.14 5.37
CA PHE A 204 -20.47 -4.79 5.12
C PHE A 204 -19.36 -3.78 4.82
N TRP A 205 -18.22 -3.89 5.50
CA TRP A 205 -17.11 -2.93 5.37
C TRP A 205 -16.01 -3.44 4.45
N GLU A 206 -15.84 -4.76 4.37
CA GLU A 206 -14.79 -5.44 3.61
C GLU A 206 -15.42 -6.48 2.64
N PRO A 207 -16.31 -6.05 1.71
CA PRO A 207 -17.05 -6.97 0.84
C PRO A 207 -16.15 -7.80 -0.09
N ILE A 208 -15.06 -7.25 -0.61
CA ILE A 208 -14.15 -7.97 -1.51
C ILE A 208 -13.36 -9.00 -0.70
N GLY A 209 -12.81 -8.63 0.45
CA GLY A 209 -12.16 -9.59 1.36
C GLY A 209 -13.11 -10.74 1.71
N TYR A 210 -14.36 -10.42 2.03
CA TYR A 210 -15.40 -11.41 2.34
C TYR A 210 -15.74 -12.33 1.17
N GLN A 211 -15.78 -11.83 -0.06
CA GLN A 211 -15.99 -12.66 -1.25
C GLN A 211 -14.87 -13.69 -1.46
N PHE A 212 -13.64 -13.35 -1.07
CA PHE A 212 -12.50 -14.25 -1.22
C PHE A 212 -12.29 -15.20 -0.04
N SER A 213 -12.88 -14.92 1.12
CA SER A 213 -12.76 -15.75 2.33
C SER A 213 -13.22 -17.22 2.14
N PRO A 214 -14.34 -17.52 1.44
CA PRO A 214 -14.81 -18.90 1.24
C PRO A 214 -13.88 -19.78 0.41
N TYR A 215 -12.99 -19.21 -0.41
CA TYR A 215 -12.03 -20.02 -1.20
C TYR A 215 -10.96 -20.67 -0.33
N GLY A 216 -10.80 -20.24 0.93
CA GLY A 216 -9.98 -20.93 1.92
C GLY A 216 -8.52 -21.10 1.47
N LEU A 217 -7.87 -19.99 1.09
CA LEU A 217 -6.47 -19.97 0.66
C LEU A 217 -5.58 -20.73 1.66
N SER A 218 -4.54 -21.43 1.19
CA SER A 218 -3.60 -22.08 2.10
C SER A 218 -2.79 -21.04 2.87
N ASP A 219 -2.41 -21.35 4.10
CA ASP A 219 -1.63 -20.44 4.94
C ASP A 219 -0.26 -20.14 4.31
N SER A 220 0.30 -21.09 3.55
CA SER A 220 1.53 -20.90 2.76
C SER A 220 1.38 -19.84 1.68
N THR A 221 0.22 -19.78 1.00
CA THR A 221 -0.07 -18.79 -0.04
C THR A 221 -0.22 -17.39 0.56
N VAL A 222 -0.84 -17.29 1.72
CA VAL A 222 -1.04 -16.00 2.43
C VAL A 222 0.30 -15.45 2.93
N VAL A 223 1.14 -16.32 3.49
CA VAL A 223 2.51 -15.94 3.88
C VAL A 223 3.32 -15.50 2.65
N ALA A 224 3.24 -16.23 1.54
CA ALA A 224 3.92 -15.83 0.30
C ALA A 224 3.41 -14.48 -0.24
N ALA A 225 2.09 -14.27 -0.22
CA ALA A 225 1.46 -12.99 -0.61
C ALA A 225 1.95 -11.84 0.26
N TYR A 226 2.07 -12.04 1.57
CA TYR A 226 2.63 -11.05 2.50
C TYR A 226 4.09 -10.69 2.17
N TRP A 227 4.96 -11.69 1.94
CA TRP A 227 6.36 -11.43 1.59
C TRP A 227 6.49 -10.70 0.26
N LEU A 228 5.68 -11.12 -0.72
CA LEU A 228 5.61 -10.46 -2.01
C LEU A 228 5.11 -9.03 -1.88
N HIS A 229 4.13 -8.78 -1.01
CA HIS A 229 3.60 -7.46 -0.71
C HIS A 229 4.68 -6.54 -0.13
N MET A 230 5.39 -6.99 0.91
CA MET A 230 6.46 -6.23 1.55
C MET A 230 7.59 -5.90 0.57
N LEU A 231 8.00 -6.89 -0.24
CA LEU A 231 8.98 -6.68 -1.30
C LEU A 231 8.49 -5.67 -2.34
N ALA A 232 7.23 -5.78 -2.77
CA ALA A 232 6.65 -4.90 -3.77
C ALA A 232 6.57 -3.44 -3.27
N ILE A 233 6.19 -3.19 -2.01
CA ILE A 233 6.22 -1.85 -1.41
C ILE A 233 7.64 -1.29 -1.40
N SER A 234 8.62 -2.07 -0.94
CA SER A 234 10.02 -1.62 -0.86
C SER A 234 10.58 -1.25 -2.24
N VAL A 235 10.34 -2.08 -3.24
CA VAL A 235 10.76 -1.81 -4.63
C VAL A 235 9.98 -0.61 -5.21
N PHE A 236 8.69 -0.48 -4.90
CA PHE A 236 7.88 0.66 -5.32
C PHE A 236 8.43 1.98 -4.76
N LEU A 237 8.74 2.04 -3.46
CA LEU A 237 9.34 3.23 -2.84
C LEU A 237 10.68 3.59 -3.47
N PHE A 238 11.51 2.59 -3.78
CA PHE A 238 12.80 2.80 -4.44
C PHE A 238 12.64 3.38 -5.87
N LEU A 239 11.68 2.90 -6.64
CA LEU A 239 11.47 3.30 -8.04
C LEU A 239 10.62 4.56 -8.22
N SER A 240 9.77 4.91 -7.26
CA SER A 240 8.75 5.97 -7.40
C SER A 240 9.28 7.40 -7.63
N LEU A 241 10.58 7.64 -7.43
CA LEU A 241 11.23 8.96 -7.53
C LEU A 241 12.17 9.12 -8.74
N PHE A 242 12.14 8.19 -9.68
CA PHE A 242 12.83 8.25 -10.98
C PHE A 242 11.83 8.56 -12.10
#